data_AF-A0ABD1RTU6-F1
#
_entry.id   AF-A0ABD1RTU6-F1
#
_cell.length_a   1.000
_cell.length_b   1.000
_cell.length_c   1.000
_cell.angle_alpha   90.00
_cell.angle_beta   90.00
_cell.angle_gamma   90.00
#
_symmetry.space_group_name_H-M   'P 1'
#
loop_
_entity.id
_entity.type
_entity.pdbx_description
1 polymer ?
#
loop_
_entity_poly.entity_id
_entity_poly.type
_entity_poly.pdbx_seq_one_letter_code
_entity_poly.pdbx_strand_id
1 'polypeptide(L)'
;MSNVLQQKHDSLETSYDIMKSLKNMFVHQSRKARFEVIRTLQNIRMKLRTTVKDHMLTMIGHFNVAENLGTTIDQDTQVDMVLNSLPDMFSQFTIDYHLHKIDMPLTELMNELQNVESDLKSKGGDAYAAISSFPVSKPKCEGGKKKKRGSKMAIRSIQMESRKANVSIAVKKDTGRKTALMH
;
A
#
# COMPACT_ATOMS: atom_id res chain seq x y z
N MET A 1 -6.91 -24.20 19.17
CA MET A 1 -6.53 -23.76 20.53
C MET A 1 -5.00 -23.76 20.66
N SER A 2 -4.50 -22.88 21.52
CA SER A 2 -3.13 -22.36 21.63
C SER A 2 -2.07 -23.35 22.17
N ASN A 3 -1.70 -24.38 21.40
CA ASN A 3 -0.59 -25.26 21.82
C ASN A 3 0.80 -24.56 21.70
N VAL A 4 0.96 -23.64 20.76
CA VAL A 4 2.26 -23.01 20.47
C VAL A 4 2.71 -22.04 21.57
N LEU A 5 1.76 -21.34 22.21
CA LEU A 5 2.09 -20.42 23.30
C LEU A 5 2.48 -21.21 24.56
N GLN A 6 1.66 -22.20 24.93
CA GLN A 6 1.92 -23.11 26.04
C GLN A 6 3.30 -23.76 25.89
N GLN A 7 3.57 -24.38 24.74
CA GLN A 7 4.85 -25.03 24.44
C GLN A 7 6.07 -24.08 24.52
N LYS A 8 5.90 -22.78 24.23
CA LYS A 8 6.97 -21.78 24.35
C LYS A 8 7.26 -21.38 25.79
N HIS A 9 6.33 -21.58 26.70
CA HIS A 9 6.42 -21.14 28.09
C HIS A 9 6.63 -22.31 29.08
N ASP A 10 6.50 -23.56 28.62
CA ASP A 10 6.71 -24.78 29.44
C ASP A 10 8.12 -24.90 30.05
N SER A 11 9.12 -24.24 29.45
CA SER A 11 10.52 -24.25 29.94
C SER A 11 10.87 -23.07 30.86
N LEU A 12 9.93 -22.15 31.10
CA LEU A 12 10.16 -20.99 31.96
C LEU A 12 9.78 -21.33 33.41
N GLU A 13 10.76 -21.27 34.30
CA GLU A 13 10.59 -21.73 35.69
C GLU A 13 9.88 -20.70 36.58
N THR A 14 9.94 -19.41 36.24
CA THR A 14 9.36 -18.35 37.07
C THR A 14 8.22 -17.61 36.38
N SER A 15 7.25 -17.17 37.18
CA SER A 15 6.17 -16.29 36.73
C SER A 15 6.71 -14.96 36.17
N TYR A 16 7.85 -14.49 36.66
CA TYR A 16 8.55 -13.32 36.15
C TYR A 16 9.02 -13.53 34.70
N ASP A 17 9.66 -14.64 34.40
CA ASP A 17 10.16 -14.94 33.04
C ASP A 17 9.03 -15.12 32.04
N ILE A 18 7.93 -15.77 32.47
CA ILE A 18 6.71 -15.90 31.67
C ILE A 18 6.14 -14.51 31.36
N MET A 19 5.97 -13.66 32.37
CA MET A 19 5.47 -12.28 32.20
C MET A 19 6.36 -11.45 31.26
N LYS A 20 7.69 -11.54 31.44
CA LYS A 20 8.67 -10.83 30.61
C LYS A 20 8.62 -11.31 29.16
N SER A 21 8.53 -12.63 28.95
CA SER A 21 8.40 -13.24 27.62
C SER A 21 7.11 -12.83 26.92
N LEU A 22 5.96 -12.89 27.62
CA LEU A 22 4.67 -12.44 27.12
C LEU A 22 4.72 -10.95 26.73
N LYS A 23 5.21 -10.09 27.63
CA LYS A 23 5.38 -8.66 27.35
C LYS A 23 6.22 -8.44 26.10
N ASN A 24 7.34 -9.14 25.96
CA ASN A 24 8.19 -9.01 24.78
C ASN A 24 7.49 -9.46 23.49
N MET A 25 6.78 -10.61 23.51
CA MET A 25 6.04 -11.10 22.35
C MET A 25 4.93 -10.15 21.91
N PHE A 26 4.14 -9.63 22.85
CA PHE A 26 3.02 -8.74 22.54
C PHE A 26 3.46 -7.30 22.20
N VAL A 27 4.56 -6.81 22.79
CA VAL A 27 5.13 -5.50 22.41
C VAL A 27 5.59 -5.51 20.95
N HIS A 28 6.31 -6.56 20.51
CA HIS A 28 6.73 -6.67 19.11
C HIS A 28 5.54 -6.79 18.16
N GLN A 29 4.51 -7.57 18.53
CA GLN A 29 3.28 -7.69 17.74
C GLN A 29 2.53 -6.37 17.65
N SER A 30 2.40 -5.64 18.76
CA SER A 30 1.79 -4.31 18.79
C SER A 30 2.55 -3.30 17.92
N ARG A 31 3.89 -3.26 18.00
CA ARG A 31 4.71 -2.41 17.12
C ARG A 31 4.51 -2.76 15.65
N LYS A 32 4.51 -4.05 15.32
CA LYS A 32 4.29 -4.51 13.94
C LYS A 32 2.90 -4.12 13.43
N ALA A 33 1.85 -4.31 14.24
CA ALA A 33 0.49 -3.95 13.87
C ALA A 33 0.35 -2.45 13.58
N ARG A 34 0.88 -1.58 14.46
CA ARG A 34 0.89 -0.13 14.24
C ARG A 34 1.61 0.26 12.94
N PHE A 35 2.77 -0.34 12.70
CA PHE A 35 3.53 -0.09 11.47
C PHE A 35 2.78 -0.52 10.20
N GLU A 36 2.13 -1.70 10.21
CA GLU A 36 1.33 -2.14 9.06
C GLU A 36 0.15 -1.21 8.78
N VAL A 37 -0.50 -0.66 9.81
CA VAL A 37 -1.60 0.30 9.62
C VAL A 37 -1.10 1.63 9.06
N ILE A 38 -0.01 2.20 9.60
CA ILE A 38 0.59 3.43 9.05
C ILE A 38 1.02 3.21 7.60
N ARG A 39 1.68 2.07 7.32
CA ARG A 39 2.07 1.69 5.96
C ARG A 39 0.85 1.58 5.06
N THR A 40 -0.25 1.00 5.54
CA THR A 40 -1.49 0.89 4.77
C THR A 40 -2.03 2.28 4.47
N LEU A 41 -2.20 3.15 5.48
CA LEU A 41 -2.67 4.53 5.34
C LEU A 41 -1.88 5.32 4.28
N GLN A 42 -0.55 5.26 4.33
CA GLN A 42 0.32 5.95 3.36
C GLN A 42 0.18 5.43 1.93
N ASN A 43 -0.26 4.18 1.75
CA ASN A 43 -0.41 3.54 0.45
C ASN A 43 -1.87 3.48 -0.05
N ILE A 44 -2.84 3.95 0.74
CA ILE A 44 -4.21 4.06 0.27
C ILE A 44 -4.26 5.11 -0.84
N ARG A 45 -4.92 4.71 -1.93
CA ARG A 45 -5.20 5.56 -3.09
C ARG A 45 -6.64 5.34 -3.49
N MET A 46 -7.34 6.44 -3.74
CA MET A 46 -8.69 6.41 -4.28
C MET A 46 -8.62 5.82 -5.68
N LYS A 47 -9.51 4.86 -5.97
CA LYS A 47 -9.59 4.27 -7.29
C LYS A 47 -10.44 5.17 -8.17
N LEU A 48 -10.10 5.22 -9.47
CA LEU A 48 -10.73 6.10 -10.47
C LEU A 48 -12.23 5.82 -10.75
N ARG A 49 -12.86 4.93 -9.96
CA ARG A 49 -14.26 4.46 -10.09
C ARG A 49 -15.00 4.36 -8.77
N THR A 50 -14.32 4.63 -7.66
CA THR A 50 -14.96 4.66 -6.35
C THR A 50 -15.49 6.05 -6.10
N THR A 51 -16.60 6.18 -5.39
CA THR A 51 -17.11 7.49 -5.01
C THR A 51 -16.19 8.12 -3.96
N VAL A 52 -16.20 9.45 -3.87
CA VAL A 52 -15.50 10.14 -2.77
C VAL A 52 -15.97 9.61 -1.42
N LYS A 53 -17.28 9.38 -1.28
CA LYS A 53 -17.88 8.85 -0.06
C LYS A 53 -17.30 7.48 0.35
N ASP A 54 -17.20 6.53 -0.58
CA ASP A 54 -16.66 5.19 -0.27
C ASP A 54 -15.18 5.27 0.13
N HIS A 55 -14.43 6.13 -0.55
CA HIS A 55 -13.02 6.37 -0.24
C HIS A 55 -12.84 7.01 1.14
N MET A 56 -13.62 8.04 1.47
CA MET A 56 -13.59 8.70 2.77
C MET A 56 -13.92 7.72 3.91
N LEU A 57 -14.94 6.87 3.73
CA LEU A 57 -15.27 5.83 4.71
C LEU A 57 -14.14 4.82 4.89
N THR A 58 -13.43 4.48 3.82
CA THR A 58 -12.24 3.61 3.89
C THR A 58 -11.13 4.27 4.72
N MET A 59 -10.81 5.54 4.45
CA MET A 59 -9.81 6.30 5.20
C MET A 59 -10.16 6.41 6.70
N ILE A 60 -11.39 6.80 7.02
CA ILE A 60 -11.89 6.88 8.41
C ILE A 60 -11.80 5.53 9.12
N GLY A 61 -12.16 4.44 8.42
CA GLY A 61 -12.03 3.09 8.96
C GLY A 61 -10.59 2.76 9.37
N HIS A 62 -9.61 3.15 8.54
CA HIS A 62 -8.19 2.96 8.86
C HIS A 62 -7.69 3.88 9.97
N PHE A 63 -8.17 5.11 10.07
CA PHE A 63 -7.86 6.01 11.20
C PHE A 63 -8.36 5.41 12.53
N ASN A 64 -9.59 4.90 12.56
CA ASN A 64 -10.13 4.23 13.75
C ASN A 64 -9.32 2.97 14.13
N VAL A 65 -8.87 2.20 13.14
CA VAL A 65 -7.98 1.04 13.41
C VAL A 65 -6.64 1.50 13.97
N ALA A 66 -6.07 2.60 13.47
CA ALA A 66 -4.82 3.17 14.00
C ALA A 66 -4.98 3.59 15.47
N GLU A 67 -6.07 4.29 15.79
CA GLU A 67 -6.39 4.73 17.15
C GLU A 67 -6.56 3.55 18.10
N ASN A 68 -7.29 2.51 17.69
CA ASN A 68 -7.47 1.27 18.45
C ASN A 68 -6.14 0.53 18.73
N LEU A 69 -5.12 0.72 17.89
CA LEU A 69 -3.77 0.20 18.10
C LEU A 69 -2.88 1.15 18.92
N GLY A 70 -3.43 2.24 19.46
CA GLY A 70 -2.69 3.24 20.23
C GLY A 70 -1.84 4.17 19.36
N THR A 71 -2.23 4.38 18.10
CA THR A 71 -1.61 5.36 17.19
C THR A 71 -2.57 6.50 16.95
N THR A 72 -2.37 7.62 17.65
CA THR A 72 -3.14 8.84 17.43
C THR A 72 -2.57 9.59 16.22
N ILE A 73 -3.44 9.98 15.30
CA ILE A 73 -3.11 10.81 14.15
C ILE A 73 -3.91 12.10 14.32
N ASP A 74 -3.24 13.24 14.36
CA ASP A 74 -3.91 14.54 14.47
C ASP A 74 -4.76 14.84 13.24
N GLN A 75 -5.74 15.72 13.40
CA GLN A 75 -6.73 16.03 12.39
C GLN A 75 -6.10 16.56 11.10
N ASP A 76 -5.11 17.44 11.19
CA ASP A 76 -4.43 18.03 10.04
C ASP A 76 -3.72 16.95 9.22
N THR A 77 -3.01 16.05 9.92
CA THR A 77 -2.36 14.90 9.28
C THR A 77 -3.37 13.95 8.64
N GLN A 78 -4.55 13.74 9.25
CA GLN A 78 -5.61 12.95 8.62
C GLN A 78 -6.11 13.59 7.33
N VAL A 79 -6.30 14.91 7.31
CA VAL A 79 -6.70 15.67 6.11
C VAL A 79 -5.62 15.56 5.03
N ASP A 80 -4.35 15.77 5.38
CA ASP A 80 -3.23 15.64 4.45
C ASP A 80 -3.14 14.23 3.86
N MET A 81 -3.37 13.18 4.66
CA MET A 81 -3.41 11.81 4.16
C MET A 81 -4.56 11.58 3.18
N VAL A 82 -5.74 12.17 3.43
CA VAL A 82 -6.87 12.12 2.50
C VAL A 82 -6.50 12.81 1.19
N LEU A 83 -6.03 14.06 1.24
CA LEU A 83 -5.67 14.82 0.04
C LEU A 83 -4.60 14.14 -0.80
N ASN A 84 -3.57 13.58 -0.17
CA ASN A 84 -2.51 12.84 -0.85
C ASN A 84 -2.97 11.51 -1.46
N SER A 85 -4.12 10.99 -1.06
CA SER A 85 -4.68 9.73 -1.57
C SER A 85 -5.61 9.91 -2.78
N LEU A 86 -6.01 11.15 -3.08
CA LEU A 86 -6.91 11.46 -4.19
C LEU A 86 -6.20 11.35 -5.55
N PRO A 87 -6.94 11.06 -6.63
CA PRO A 87 -6.37 11.05 -7.97
C PRO A 87 -6.19 12.49 -8.50
N ASP A 88 -5.35 12.63 -9.52
CA ASP A 88 -4.98 13.94 -10.13
C ASP A 88 -6.19 14.78 -10.59
N MET A 89 -7.36 14.17 -10.79
CA MET A 89 -8.60 14.89 -11.11
C MET A 89 -9.02 15.88 -10.01
N PHE A 90 -8.57 15.66 -8.77
CA PHE A 90 -8.82 16.55 -7.63
C PHE A 90 -7.63 17.51 -7.37
N SER A 91 -6.60 17.52 -8.22
CA SER A 91 -5.39 18.33 -8.00
C SER A 91 -5.68 19.82 -7.81
N GLN A 92 -6.62 20.39 -8.56
CA GLN A 92 -7.02 21.78 -8.39
C GLN A 92 -7.55 22.05 -6.97
N PHE A 93 -8.45 21.20 -6.49
CA PHE A 93 -8.97 21.30 -5.12
C PHE A 93 -7.84 21.16 -4.08
N THR A 94 -6.92 20.21 -4.28
CA THR A 94 -5.78 20.03 -3.38
C THR A 94 -4.88 21.26 -3.35
N ILE A 95 -4.60 21.91 -4.49
CA ILE A 95 -3.81 23.14 -4.55
C ILE A 95 -4.54 24.27 -3.80
N ASP A 96 -5.83 24.44 -4.07
CA ASP A 96 -6.65 25.49 -3.46
C ASP A 96 -6.74 25.32 -1.93
N TYR A 97 -6.82 24.08 -1.44
CA TYR A 97 -6.78 23.78 -0.01
C TYR A 97 -5.46 24.22 0.64
N HIS A 98 -4.31 23.83 0.06
CA HIS A 98 -3.00 24.16 0.63
C HIS A 98 -2.69 25.67 0.60
N LEU A 99 -3.20 26.39 -0.40
CA LEU A 99 -3.00 27.83 -0.53
C LEU A 99 -3.85 28.62 0.46
N HIS A 100 -5.09 28.19 0.70
CA HIS A 100 -6.01 28.91 1.57
C HIS A 100 -5.99 28.41 3.03
N LYS A 101 -5.26 27.33 3.34
CA LYS A 101 -5.14 26.69 4.66
C LYS A 101 -6.43 26.81 5.47
N ILE A 102 -7.51 26.27 4.90
CA ILE A 102 -8.79 26.23 5.58
C ILE A 102 -8.67 25.14 6.65
N ASP A 103 -8.78 25.51 7.93
CA ASP A 103 -8.85 24.61 9.08
C ASP A 103 -10.17 23.81 9.03
N MET A 104 -10.26 22.91 8.06
CA MET A 104 -11.47 22.19 7.70
C MET A 104 -11.46 20.78 8.32
N PRO A 105 -12.45 20.40 9.14
CA PRO A 105 -12.55 19.04 9.64
C PRO A 105 -12.93 18.05 8.54
N LEU A 106 -12.62 16.77 8.75
CA LEU A 106 -12.85 15.69 7.77
C LEU A 106 -14.28 15.62 7.23
N THR A 107 -15.28 15.98 8.05
CA THR A 107 -16.70 15.99 7.66
C THR A 107 -17.00 17.07 6.62
N GLU A 108 -16.41 18.25 6.77
CA GLU A 108 -16.59 19.35 5.83
C GLU A 108 -15.78 19.10 4.55
N LEU A 109 -14.54 18.57 4.70
CA LEU A 109 -13.72 18.10 3.58
C LEU A 109 -14.47 17.07 2.71
N MET A 110 -15.16 16.12 3.34
CA MET A 110 -15.96 15.11 2.64
C MET A 110 -17.11 15.73 1.82
N ASN A 111 -17.74 16.80 2.31
CA ASN A 111 -18.81 17.48 1.60
C ASN A 111 -18.26 18.26 0.40
N GLU A 112 -17.18 19.00 0.59
CA GLU A 112 -16.54 19.76 -0.49
C GLU A 112 -16.00 18.84 -1.59
N LEU A 113 -15.35 17.74 -1.23
CA LEU A 113 -14.89 16.75 -2.21
C LEU A 113 -16.06 16.12 -2.98
N GLN A 114 -17.23 15.92 -2.36
CA GLN A 114 -18.42 15.43 -3.06
C GLN A 114 -19.00 16.47 -4.02
N ASN A 115 -18.97 17.75 -3.66
CA ASN A 115 -19.35 18.84 -4.56
C ASN A 115 -18.45 18.85 -5.79
N VAL A 116 -17.12 18.77 -5.60
CA VAL A 116 -16.15 18.65 -6.69
C VAL A 116 -16.40 17.41 -7.53
N GLU A 117 -16.69 16.26 -6.92
CA GLU A 117 -17.03 15.03 -7.66
C GLU A 117 -18.28 15.23 -8.54
N SER A 118 -19.30 15.92 -8.04
CA SER A 118 -20.52 16.22 -8.80
C SER A 118 -20.28 17.17 -9.97
N ASP A 119 -19.42 18.17 -9.78
CA ASP A 119 -18.97 19.12 -10.80
C ASP A 119 -18.15 18.45 -11.90
N LEU A 120 -17.27 17.52 -11.52
CA LEU A 120 -16.50 16.73 -12.48
C LEU A 120 -17.39 15.82 -13.33
N LYS A 121 -18.46 15.28 -12.73
CA LYS A 121 -19.47 14.48 -13.46
C LYS A 121 -20.28 15.33 -14.44
N SER A 122 -20.58 16.58 -14.09
CA SER A 122 -21.36 17.48 -14.96
C SER A 122 -20.54 18.10 -16.09
N LYS A 123 -19.27 18.46 -15.83
CA LYS A 123 -18.36 19.08 -16.81
C LYS A 123 -17.60 18.09 -17.68
N GLY A 124 -17.31 16.89 -17.17
CA GLY A 124 -16.46 15.88 -17.79
C GLY A 124 -17.19 14.62 -18.25
N GLY A 125 -18.49 14.73 -18.56
CA GLY A 125 -19.42 13.62 -18.79
C GLY A 125 -18.83 12.40 -19.52
N ASP A 126 -18.09 12.60 -20.62
CA ASP A 126 -17.49 11.48 -21.37
C ASP A 126 -16.15 10.98 -20.81
N ALA A 127 -15.30 11.86 -20.26
CA ALA A 127 -13.98 11.47 -19.74
C ALA A 127 -14.09 10.78 -18.36
N TYR A 128 -14.88 11.34 -17.44
CA TYR A 128 -15.14 10.72 -16.13
C TYR A 128 -15.97 9.43 -16.31
N ALA A 129 -16.98 9.43 -17.18
CA ALA A 129 -17.76 8.22 -17.45
C ALA A 129 -16.95 7.16 -18.19
N ALA A 130 -16.12 7.47 -19.20
CA ALA A 130 -15.28 6.47 -19.85
C ALA A 130 -14.35 5.80 -18.84
N ILE A 131 -13.68 6.60 -18.01
CA ILE A 131 -12.77 6.10 -16.97
C ILE A 131 -13.51 5.33 -15.88
N SER A 132 -14.77 5.67 -15.59
CA SER A 132 -15.67 5.00 -14.65
C SER A 132 -16.40 3.77 -15.22
N SER A 133 -16.49 3.63 -16.56
CA SER A 133 -17.34 2.61 -17.23
C SER A 133 -16.61 1.47 -17.96
N PHE A 134 -15.31 1.54 -18.31
CA PHE A 134 -14.60 0.34 -18.86
C PHE A 134 -14.68 -0.90 -17.95
N PRO A 135 -15.24 -2.04 -18.34
CA PRO A 135 -15.34 -3.19 -17.46
C PRO A 135 -13.94 -3.68 -17.07
N VAL A 136 -13.66 -3.79 -15.76
CA VAL A 136 -12.55 -4.60 -15.27
C VAL A 136 -12.78 -6.01 -15.81
N SER A 137 -11.96 -6.41 -16.77
CA SER A 137 -12.02 -7.75 -17.32
C SER A 137 -11.61 -8.71 -16.22
N LYS A 138 -12.59 -9.38 -15.60
CA LYS A 138 -12.35 -10.54 -14.73
C LYS A 138 -11.61 -11.59 -15.56
N PRO A 139 -10.51 -12.19 -15.07
CA PRO A 139 -9.90 -13.31 -15.76
C PRO A 139 -10.90 -14.47 -15.72
N LYS A 140 -11.37 -14.87 -16.91
CA LYS A 140 -12.30 -15.98 -17.08
C LYS A 140 -11.51 -17.27 -16.90
N CYS A 141 -11.57 -17.87 -15.72
CA CYS A 141 -11.14 -19.26 -15.53
C CYS A 141 -12.13 -20.19 -16.25
N GLU A 142 -11.77 -20.67 -17.43
CA GLU A 142 -12.50 -21.74 -18.11
C GLU A 142 -12.05 -23.12 -17.59
N GLY A 143 -12.89 -23.71 -16.74
CA GLY A 143 -12.88 -25.15 -16.45
C GLY A 143 -13.74 -25.89 -17.47
N GLY A 144 -13.12 -26.80 -18.23
CA GLY A 144 -13.74 -27.42 -19.41
C GLY A 144 -14.52 -28.72 -19.19
N LYS A 145 -14.98 -29.30 -20.30
CA LYS A 145 -15.26 -30.74 -20.49
C LYS A 145 -15.26 -31.18 -21.99
N LYS A 146 -14.15 -31.87 -22.35
CA LYS A 146 -13.93 -33.08 -23.20
C LYS A 146 -14.39 -33.26 -24.68
N LYS A 147 -13.34 -33.45 -25.53
CA LYS A 147 -13.02 -34.51 -26.57
C LYS A 147 -13.93 -34.61 -27.83
N LYS A 148 -13.43 -34.88 -29.07
CA LYS A 148 -12.36 -35.81 -29.53
C LYS A 148 -12.01 -35.65 -31.05
N ARG A 149 -10.82 -36.16 -31.45
CA ARG A 149 -10.23 -36.46 -32.81
C ARG A 149 -9.46 -35.29 -33.46
N GLY A 150 -8.24 -35.40 -33.99
CA GLY A 150 -7.23 -36.47 -34.10
C GLY A 150 -6.09 -36.03 -35.04
N SER A 151 -4.86 -36.51 -34.79
CA SER A 151 -3.68 -36.58 -35.69
C SER A 151 -2.55 -35.52 -35.61
N LYS A 152 -1.41 -36.02 -35.09
CA LYS A 152 0.03 -35.86 -35.46
C LYS A 152 0.82 -34.54 -35.27
N MET A 153 1.67 -34.61 -34.22
CA MET A 153 3.12 -34.32 -34.11
C MET A 153 3.75 -33.04 -34.70
N ALA A 154 4.43 -32.26 -33.82
CA ALA A 154 5.91 -32.12 -33.80
C ALA A 154 6.38 -31.34 -32.54
N ILE A 155 7.54 -31.74 -32.00
CA ILE A 155 8.16 -31.31 -30.74
C ILE A 155 9.04 -30.06 -30.97
N ARG A 156 9.04 -29.11 -30.02
CA ARG A 156 10.27 -28.42 -29.57
C ARG A 156 10.11 -27.82 -28.18
N SER A 157 10.79 -28.43 -27.22
CA SER A 157 10.94 -28.01 -25.82
C SER A 157 11.80 -26.74 -25.76
N ILE A 158 11.31 -25.69 -25.11
CA ILE A 158 12.14 -24.54 -24.71
C ILE A 158 12.10 -24.46 -23.20
N GLN A 159 13.24 -24.82 -22.61
CA GLN A 159 13.56 -24.69 -21.20
C GLN A 159 14.10 -23.27 -20.97
N MET A 160 13.41 -22.48 -20.13
CA MET A 160 13.88 -21.16 -19.72
C MET A 160 14.61 -21.30 -18.38
N GLU A 161 15.92 -21.20 -18.46
CA GLU A 161 16.87 -21.25 -17.34
C GLU A 161 16.93 -19.90 -16.63
N SER A 162 16.81 -19.93 -15.31
CA SER A 162 16.76 -18.79 -14.40
C SER A 162 18.17 -18.23 -14.14
N ARG A 163 18.48 -17.06 -14.70
CA ARG A 163 19.72 -16.34 -14.38
C ARG A 163 19.52 -15.44 -13.17
N LYS A 164 20.07 -15.86 -12.02
CA LYS A 164 20.39 -15.00 -10.88
C LYS A 164 21.60 -14.12 -11.25
N ALA A 165 21.45 -12.80 -11.16
CA ALA A 165 22.57 -11.88 -11.28
C ALA A 165 23.29 -11.78 -9.93
N ASN A 166 24.51 -12.33 -9.86
CA ASN A 166 25.48 -12.01 -8.82
C ASN A 166 26.33 -10.82 -9.31
N VAL A 167 26.35 -9.74 -8.53
CA VAL A 167 27.26 -8.60 -8.74
C VAL A 167 28.59 -8.96 -8.10
N SER A 168 29.64 -9.08 -8.92
CA SER A 168 31.03 -9.14 -8.48
C SER A 168 31.66 -7.75 -8.62
N ILE A 169 32.13 -7.21 -7.49
CA ILE A 169 32.87 -5.95 -7.41
C ILE A 169 34.30 -6.21 -7.92
N ALA A 170 34.67 -5.60 -9.05
CA ALA A 170 36.03 -5.61 -9.55
C ALA A 170 36.77 -4.34 -9.09
N VAL A 171 37.70 -4.51 -8.15
CA VAL A 171 38.67 -3.49 -7.74
C VAL A 171 39.71 -3.35 -8.85
N LYS A 172 39.70 -2.23 -9.56
CA LYS A 172 40.80 -1.85 -10.48
C LYS A 172 41.96 -1.33 -9.62
N LYS A 173 43.05 -2.10 -9.54
CA LYS A 173 44.36 -1.59 -9.13
C LYS A 173 44.88 -0.72 -10.26
N ASP A 174 44.93 0.59 -10.06
CA ASP A 174 45.66 1.49 -10.93
C ASP A 174 47.11 1.60 -10.44
N THR A 175 48.02 1.58 -11.40
CA THR A 175 49.45 1.38 -11.21
C THR A 175 50.14 2.69 -11.58
N GLY A 176 50.63 3.40 -10.55
CA GLY A 176 51.78 4.30 -10.63
C GLY A 176 51.73 5.50 -11.59
N ARG A 177 51.62 6.70 -11.01
CA ARG A 177 52.32 7.88 -11.56
C ARG A 177 52.89 8.73 -10.43
N LYS A 178 54.21 8.63 -10.24
CA LYS A 178 55.02 9.51 -9.40
C LYS A 178 55.00 10.92 -10.02
N THR A 179 54.58 11.92 -9.25
CA THR A 179 54.93 13.32 -9.51
C THR A 179 56.08 13.72 -8.59
N ALA A 180 57.16 14.20 -9.20
CA ALA A 180 58.33 14.71 -8.53
C ALA A 180 58.05 16.11 -7.97
N LEU A 181 58.39 16.32 -6.70
CA LEU A 181 58.60 17.64 -6.13
C LEU A 181 60.08 18.00 -6.37
N MET A 182 60.32 19.05 -7.15
CA MET A 182 61.61 19.73 -7.22
C MET A 182 61.41 21.18 -6.76
N HIS A 183 62.23 21.54 -5.78
CA HIS A 183 62.70 22.87 -5.35
C HIS A 183 61.67 23.97 -5.05
#